data_AF-A0A2V8LUU7-F1
#
_entry.id   AF-A0A2V8LUU7-F1
#
_cell.length_a   1.000
_cell.length_b   1.000
_cell.length_c   1.000
_cell.angle_alpha   90.00
_cell.angle_beta   90.00
_cell.angle_gamma   90.00
#
_symmetry.space_group_name_H-M   'P 1'
#
loop_
_entity.id
_entity.type
_entity.pdbx_description
1 polymer ?
#
loop_
_entity_poly.entity_id
_entity_poly.type
_entity_poly.pdbx_seq_one_letter_code
_entity_poly.pdbx_strand_id
1 'polypeptide(L)'
;TLSAASNLIVTANFATADVTATAPSDYIAINGTLTFNPGDLTKTIGVTINGDTNFEPNESFAMNLSSPVNATIRVQGTGTILNDDAEGGFISLSQANYSVSESTGSLTIAVNRTNDTSRAATVDYVTDATGAPASCATVNGLASSRCDFTTAVGTLKFAAGETQKTFTVLVNGDSYTEGPEVFAINLSNPTGGAVFTTPSSAMVTITDGPTGPPANLIDDARFFVRQHYHDFLNREPDPSGWDFWTNNINNCTPQPSCTELQRINTSAAYFLSIEFQQTGYLVERLYKTAYGNASGASTLGGAHQLAVPMWRSRQSSCNARGSQRRTPRR
;
A
#
# COMPACT_ATOMS: atom_id res chain seq x y z
N THR A 1 27.92 36.90 17.30
CA THR A 1 29.18 37.68 17.18
C THR A 1 28.83 39.15 17.05
N LEU A 2 29.54 40.03 17.74
CA LEU A 2 29.44 41.48 17.55
C LEU A 2 30.30 41.91 16.35
N SER A 3 29.92 42.99 15.66
CA SER A 3 30.70 43.53 14.54
C SER A 3 32.00 44.22 14.98
N ALA A 4 32.06 44.65 16.23
CA ALA A 4 33.23 45.22 16.90
C ALA A 4 33.10 44.99 18.41
N ALA A 5 34.21 45.04 19.13
CA ALA A 5 34.19 45.00 20.59
C ALA A 5 33.53 46.27 21.17
N SER A 6 32.73 46.11 22.22
CA SER A 6 32.11 47.22 22.96
C SER A 6 32.85 47.46 24.27
N ASN A 7 32.83 48.70 24.76
CA ASN A 7 33.22 49.05 26.14
C ASN A 7 32.06 48.94 27.14
N LEU A 8 30.84 48.71 26.65
CA LEU A 8 29.64 48.47 27.44
C LEU A 8 29.29 46.97 27.46
N ILE A 9 28.53 46.55 28.47
CA ILE A 9 27.87 45.24 28.44
C ILE A 9 26.80 45.27 27.33
N VAL A 10 26.83 44.27 26.46
CA VAL A 10 25.83 44.07 25.40
C VAL A 10 25.04 42.81 25.73
N THR A 11 23.71 42.88 25.69
CA THR A 11 22.84 41.72 25.89
C THR A 11 21.85 41.56 24.75
N ALA A 12 21.46 40.31 24.47
CA ALA A 12 20.31 39.99 23.63
C ALA A 12 19.68 38.69 24.13
N ASN A 13 18.37 38.58 24.06
CA ASN A 13 17.70 37.29 24.29
C ASN A 13 17.85 36.42 23.05
N PHE A 14 17.90 35.10 23.24
CA PHE A 14 17.89 34.13 22.16
C PHE A 14 16.82 33.06 22.42
N ALA A 15 16.26 32.51 21.35
CA ALA A 15 15.39 31.33 21.39
C ALA A 15 15.51 30.56 20.07
N THR A 16 15.48 29.22 20.16
CA THR A 16 15.31 28.37 18.98
C THR A 16 13.85 28.35 18.54
N ALA A 17 13.60 28.14 17.25
CA ALA A 17 12.26 27.92 16.71
C ALA A 17 12.28 26.91 15.56
N ASP A 18 11.22 26.11 15.47
CA ASP A 18 11.05 25.07 14.45
C ASP A 18 10.99 25.67 13.04
N VAL A 19 11.59 24.95 12.08
CA VAL A 19 11.45 25.26 10.64
C VAL A 19 11.09 23.99 9.91
N THR A 20 12.07 23.13 9.62
CA THR A 20 11.80 21.75 9.16
C THR A 20 12.10 20.74 10.25
N ALA A 21 13.13 21.00 11.08
CA ALA A 21 13.34 20.31 12.34
C ALA A 21 12.39 20.84 13.42
N THR A 22 11.92 19.95 14.28
CA THR A 22 10.93 20.15 15.34
C THR A 22 11.44 19.70 16.71
N ALA A 23 11.17 20.49 17.75
CA ALA A 23 11.45 20.08 19.12
C ALA A 23 10.24 19.36 19.76
N PRO A 24 10.43 18.27 20.53
CA PRO A 24 11.69 17.68 20.94
C PRO A 24 12.18 16.53 20.03
N SER A 25 11.62 16.36 18.82
CA SER A 25 11.99 15.24 17.94
C SER A 25 13.46 15.31 17.55
N ASP A 26 13.86 16.43 16.93
CA ASP A 26 15.11 16.52 16.17
C ASP A 26 16.16 17.32 16.97
N TYR A 27 15.69 18.21 17.86
CA TYR A 27 16.54 18.98 18.76
C TYR A 27 15.83 19.37 20.06
N ILE A 28 16.60 19.78 21.07
CA ILE A 28 16.06 20.32 22.32
C ILE A 28 15.89 21.83 22.19
N ALA A 29 14.65 22.33 22.28
CA ALA A 29 14.38 23.76 22.27
C ALA A 29 15.03 24.47 23.47
N ILE A 30 15.72 25.57 23.20
CA ILE A 30 16.40 26.39 24.21
C ILE A 30 16.05 27.86 24.05
N ASN A 31 16.08 28.58 25.16
CA ASN A 31 16.02 30.04 25.20
C ASN A 31 16.86 30.58 26.35
N GLY A 32 17.21 31.86 26.29
CA GLY A 32 17.97 32.52 27.35
C GLY A 32 18.43 33.92 26.97
N THR A 33 19.37 34.45 27.76
CA THR A 33 20.01 35.74 27.52
C THR A 33 21.49 35.55 27.25
N LEU A 34 21.96 36.12 26.13
CA LEU A 34 23.34 36.17 25.73
C LEU A 34 23.97 37.47 26.23
N THR A 35 25.07 37.38 26.97
CA THR A 35 25.77 38.54 27.53
C THR A 35 27.20 38.61 27.01
N PHE A 36 27.56 39.74 26.41
CA PHE A 36 28.94 40.10 26.06
C PHE A 36 29.46 41.10 27.10
N ASN A 37 30.52 40.72 27.80
CA ASN A 37 31.24 41.64 28.67
C ASN A 37 32.06 42.62 27.81
N PRO A 38 32.47 43.78 28.36
CA PRO A 38 33.35 44.70 27.64
C PRO A 38 34.57 43.98 27.05
N GLY A 39 34.84 44.19 25.76
CA GLY A 39 35.91 43.50 25.03
C GLY A 39 35.53 42.16 24.39
N ASP A 40 34.42 41.52 24.78
CA ASP A 40 33.97 40.28 24.14
C ASP A 40 33.51 40.53 22.70
N LEU A 41 33.92 39.66 21.78
CA LEU A 41 33.48 39.70 20.38
C LEU A 41 32.56 38.54 20.02
N THR A 42 32.80 37.36 20.59
CA THR A 42 32.09 36.11 20.29
C THR A 42 31.56 35.45 21.56
N LYS A 43 30.38 34.86 21.44
CA LYS A 43 29.78 33.93 22.40
C LYS A 43 29.17 32.79 21.62
N THR A 44 29.16 31.61 22.22
CA THR A 44 28.60 30.39 21.65
C THR A 44 27.34 29.99 22.41
N ILE A 45 26.38 29.45 21.68
CA ILE A 45 25.15 28.86 22.21
C ILE A 45 25.19 27.40 21.76
N GLY A 46 25.14 26.46 22.70
CA GLY A 46 25.06 25.03 22.39
C GLY A 46 23.61 24.60 22.26
N VAL A 47 23.27 23.92 21.16
CA VAL A 47 21.97 23.28 20.94
C VAL A 47 22.20 21.77 20.89
N THR A 48 21.45 21.00 21.67
CA THR A 48 21.50 19.54 21.63
C THR A 48 20.64 19.02 20.48
N ILE A 49 21.23 18.20 19.61
CA ILE A 49 20.55 17.50 18.52
C ILE A 49 20.19 16.09 19.01
N ASN A 50 18.98 15.64 18.68
CA ASN A 50 18.49 14.31 19.01
C ASN A 50 18.62 13.45 17.76
N GLY A 51 19.61 12.57 17.72
CA GLY A 51 19.75 11.61 16.61
C GLY A 51 18.85 10.40 16.81
N ASP A 52 18.34 9.84 15.72
CA ASP A 52 17.64 8.56 15.73
C ASP A 52 18.21 7.60 14.67
N THR A 53 17.35 6.80 14.02
CA THR A 53 17.81 6.01 12.86
C THR A 53 16.86 6.11 11.66
N ASN A 54 15.92 7.03 11.68
CA ASN A 54 14.96 7.21 10.61
C ASN A 54 15.60 8.10 9.56
N PHE A 55 15.55 7.67 8.30
CA PHE A 55 16.02 8.54 7.23
C PHE A 55 15.12 9.76 7.12
N GLU A 56 15.71 10.93 7.35
CA GLU A 56 15.08 12.23 7.20
C GLU A 56 15.91 13.06 6.22
N PRO A 57 15.32 13.92 5.38
CA PRO A 57 16.13 14.87 4.62
C PRO A 57 16.86 15.83 5.58
N ASN A 58 17.91 16.52 5.12
CA ASN A 58 18.54 17.56 5.94
C ASN A 58 17.51 18.58 6.43
N GLU A 59 17.55 18.88 7.72
CA GLU A 59 16.56 19.72 8.38
C GLU A 59 17.18 21.00 8.92
N SER A 60 16.34 21.95 9.34
CA SER A 60 16.79 23.24 9.87
C SER A 60 15.91 23.75 11.00
N PHE A 61 16.51 24.55 11.88
CA PHE A 61 15.84 25.31 12.91
C PHE A 61 16.38 26.76 12.95
N ALA A 62 15.57 27.70 13.39
CA ALA A 62 15.96 29.10 13.51
C ALA A 62 16.58 29.39 14.89
N MET A 63 17.56 30.30 14.92
CA MET A 63 18.12 30.91 16.13
C MET A 63 17.77 32.39 16.13
N ASN A 64 16.72 32.74 16.89
CA ASN A 64 16.16 34.08 16.92
C ASN A 64 16.72 34.89 18.08
N LEU A 65 17.38 35.99 17.76
CA LEU A 65 17.76 37.04 18.69
C LEU A 65 16.62 38.05 18.86
N SER A 66 16.45 38.57 20.07
CA SER A 66 15.47 39.62 20.39
C SER A 66 15.95 40.51 21.54
N SER A 67 15.26 41.64 21.75
CA SER A 67 15.49 42.56 22.87
C SER A 67 16.97 42.96 23.07
N PRO A 68 17.66 43.46 22.03
CA PRO A 68 19.07 43.83 22.16
C PRO A 68 19.22 45.09 23.02
N VAL A 69 20.30 45.14 23.82
CA VAL A 69 20.71 46.31 24.60
C VAL A 69 22.13 46.68 24.20
N ASN A 70 22.37 47.97 23.91
CA ASN A 70 23.66 48.49 23.43
C ASN A 70 24.14 47.87 22.10
N ALA A 71 23.23 47.29 21.32
CA ALA A 71 23.48 46.75 19.98
C ALA A 71 22.21 46.76 19.13
N THR A 72 22.37 46.51 17.84
CA THR A 72 21.27 46.29 16.89
C THR A 72 21.41 44.90 16.29
N ILE A 73 20.31 44.15 16.22
CA ILE A 73 20.29 42.83 15.57
C ILE A 73 20.30 43.05 14.05
N ARG A 74 21.28 42.45 13.37
CA ARG A 74 21.42 42.56 11.91
C ARG A 74 20.82 41.38 11.15
N VAL A 75 21.02 40.16 11.65
CA VAL A 75 20.57 38.93 11.00
C VAL A 75 20.23 37.89 12.06
N GLN A 76 19.28 37.01 11.74
CA GLN A 76 18.99 35.83 12.55
C GLN A 76 19.84 34.64 12.09
N GLY A 77 20.06 33.68 12.99
CA GLY A 77 20.79 32.45 12.66
C GLY A 77 19.87 31.34 12.17
N THR A 78 20.42 30.43 11.38
CA THR A 78 19.79 29.15 11.03
C THR A 78 20.78 28.04 11.35
N GLY A 79 20.35 27.03 12.10
CA GLY A 79 21.08 25.77 12.28
C GLY A 79 20.55 24.73 11.29
N THR A 80 21.44 23.92 10.72
CA THR A 80 21.07 22.80 9.84
C THR A 80 21.50 21.50 10.52
N ILE A 81 20.57 20.57 10.63
CA ILE A 81 20.81 19.19 11.07
C ILE A 81 21.03 18.38 9.79
N LEU A 82 22.23 17.79 9.66
CA LEU A 82 22.56 16.95 8.52
C LEU A 82 22.15 15.52 8.85
N ASN A 83 21.40 14.89 7.95
CA ASN A 83 21.03 13.49 8.08
C ASN A 83 22.26 12.61 7.89
N ASP A 84 22.52 11.76 8.87
CA ASP A 84 23.56 10.73 8.83
C ASP A 84 22.97 9.31 8.78
N ASP A 85 21.65 9.20 8.63
CA ASP A 85 20.96 7.92 8.49
C ASP A 85 20.99 7.37 7.07
N ALA A 86 21.09 6.04 7.00
CA ALA A 86 21.14 5.28 5.76
C ALA A 86 19.83 5.41 4.98
N GLU A 87 19.97 5.79 3.70
CA GLU A 87 18.87 5.84 2.75
C GLU A 87 18.35 4.41 2.51
N GLY A 88 17.04 4.21 2.48
CA GLY A 88 16.43 2.89 2.25
C GLY A 88 16.52 2.40 0.82
N GLY A 89 17.35 3.04 -0.01
CA GLY A 89 17.55 2.73 -1.40
C GLY A 89 16.47 3.30 -2.32
N PHE A 90 16.76 3.23 -3.61
CA PHE A 90 15.87 3.71 -4.66
C PHE A 90 14.97 2.59 -5.18
N ILE A 91 13.66 2.81 -5.12
CA ILE A 91 12.64 1.86 -5.55
C ILE A 91 12.07 2.29 -6.91
N SER A 92 11.99 1.37 -7.86
CA SER A 92 11.35 1.58 -9.16
C SER A 92 10.80 0.28 -9.74
N LEU A 93 9.80 0.38 -10.60
CA LEU A 93 9.38 -0.71 -11.48
C LEU A 93 10.48 -1.00 -12.50
N SER A 94 10.64 -2.27 -12.88
CA SER A 94 11.66 -2.66 -13.85
C SER A 94 11.42 -2.08 -15.25
N GLN A 95 10.16 -1.77 -15.58
CA GLN A 95 9.74 -1.22 -16.86
C GLN A 95 8.62 -0.20 -16.67
N ALA A 96 8.53 0.77 -17.57
CA ALA A 96 7.44 1.75 -17.59
C ALA A 96 6.18 1.22 -18.32
N ASN A 97 6.36 0.21 -19.18
CA ASN A 97 5.28 -0.42 -19.95
C ASN A 97 5.46 -1.93 -19.96
N TYR A 98 4.36 -2.65 -19.75
CA TYR A 98 4.26 -4.11 -19.88
C TYR A 98 3.18 -4.45 -20.90
N SER A 99 3.28 -5.63 -21.51
CA SER A 99 2.23 -6.16 -22.37
C SER A 99 2.08 -7.66 -22.13
N VAL A 100 0.84 -8.14 -22.11
CA VAL A 100 0.48 -9.54 -21.85
C VAL A 100 -0.74 -9.90 -22.69
N SER A 101 -0.81 -11.14 -23.18
CA SER A 101 -2.03 -11.65 -23.80
C SER A 101 -2.95 -12.26 -22.76
N GLU A 102 -4.25 -12.11 -22.92
CA GLU A 102 -5.28 -12.77 -22.11
C GLU A 102 -5.11 -14.30 -22.02
N SER A 103 -4.56 -14.91 -23.08
CA SER A 103 -4.26 -16.34 -23.14
C SER A 103 -3.09 -16.79 -22.26
N THR A 104 -2.30 -15.84 -21.74
CA THR A 104 -1.12 -16.14 -20.89
C THR A 104 -1.51 -16.44 -19.44
N GLY A 105 -2.59 -15.80 -18.99
CA GLY A 105 -3.21 -16.00 -17.69
C GLY A 105 -2.61 -15.22 -16.52
N SER A 106 -1.32 -14.85 -16.57
CA SER A 106 -0.74 -13.96 -15.55
C SER A 106 0.46 -13.18 -16.08
N LEU A 107 0.80 -12.10 -15.37
CA LEU A 107 1.94 -11.23 -15.63
C LEU A 107 2.75 -11.05 -14.34
N THR A 108 4.06 -11.31 -14.42
CA THR A 108 4.99 -11.05 -13.30
C THR A 108 5.59 -9.65 -13.42
N ILE A 109 5.41 -8.84 -12.39
CA ILE A 109 5.95 -7.48 -12.30
C ILE A 109 7.16 -7.50 -11.37
N ALA A 110 8.27 -6.92 -11.82
CA ALA A 110 9.49 -6.79 -11.03
C ALA A 110 9.65 -5.35 -10.52
N VAL A 111 10.01 -5.24 -9.25
CA VAL A 111 10.34 -3.99 -8.56
C VAL A 111 11.80 -4.07 -8.13
N ASN A 112 12.59 -3.12 -8.61
CA ASN A 112 14.00 -3.01 -8.33
C ASN A 112 14.25 -2.10 -7.13
N ARG A 113 15.28 -2.44 -6.36
CA ARG A 113 15.83 -1.64 -5.27
C ARG A 113 17.32 -1.46 -5.50
N THR A 114 17.77 -0.21 -5.60
CA THR A 114 19.17 0.15 -5.88
C THR A 114 19.70 1.15 -4.85
N ASN A 115 20.95 1.59 -5.00
CA ASN A 115 21.68 2.42 -4.04
C ASN A 115 21.87 1.71 -2.69
N ASP A 116 21.58 2.37 -1.56
CA ASP A 116 21.76 1.78 -0.23
C ASP A 116 20.68 0.73 0.08
N THR A 117 21.09 -0.54 0.07
CA THR A 117 20.23 -1.67 0.45
C THR A 117 20.59 -2.26 1.80
N SER A 118 21.40 -1.56 2.61
CA SER A 118 21.92 -2.09 3.88
C SER A 118 20.84 -2.35 4.93
N ARG A 119 19.67 -1.70 4.80
CA ARG A 119 18.53 -1.84 5.70
C ARG A 119 17.33 -2.50 5.02
N ALA A 120 16.36 -2.95 5.81
CA ALA A 120 15.09 -3.40 5.26
C ALA A 120 14.24 -2.22 4.79
N ALA A 121 13.43 -2.43 3.75
CA ALA A 121 12.48 -1.44 3.25
C ALA A 121 11.19 -2.15 2.80
N THR A 122 10.07 -1.42 2.82
CA THR A 122 8.82 -1.90 2.23
C THR A 122 8.30 -0.92 1.20
N VAL A 123 7.50 -1.43 0.27
CA VAL A 123 6.76 -0.62 -0.71
C VAL A 123 5.43 -1.29 -0.97
N ASP A 124 4.36 -0.51 -0.98
CA ASP A 124 3.05 -0.97 -1.36
C ASP A 124 2.89 -0.88 -2.89
N TYR A 125 2.15 -1.82 -3.46
CA TYR A 125 1.75 -1.79 -4.86
C TYR A 125 0.24 -1.98 -4.97
N VAL A 126 -0.34 -1.37 -6.01
CA VAL A 126 -1.73 -1.58 -6.39
C VAL A 126 -1.87 -1.50 -7.91
N THR A 127 -2.68 -2.38 -8.50
CA THR A 127 -3.18 -2.19 -9.86
C THR A 127 -4.42 -1.32 -9.83
N ASP A 128 -4.42 -0.28 -10.65
CA ASP A 128 -5.47 0.72 -10.77
C ASP A 128 -6.16 0.54 -12.12
N ALA A 129 -7.41 0.09 -12.10
CA ALA A 129 -8.25 0.08 -13.29
C ALA A 129 -8.46 1.53 -13.68
N THR A 130 -7.96 1.94 -14.83
CA THR A 130 -7.96 3.34 -15.26
C THR A 130 -9.37 3.74 -15.70
N GLY A 131 -10.38 3.75 -14.82
CA GLY A 131 -11.76 4.05 -15.18
C GLY A 131 -12.81 3.58 -14.17
N ALA A 132 -14.06 3.98 -14.41
CA ALA A 132 -15.20 3.42 -13.68
C ALA A 132 -15.44 1.96 -14.11
N PRO A 133 -16.00 1.10 -13.24
CA PRO A 133 -16.36 -0.26 -13.63
C PRO A 133 -17.25 -0.25 -14.89
N ALA A 134 -16.79 -0.92 -15.93
CA ALA A 134 -17.53 -1.10 -17.18
C ALA A 134 -18.02 -2.55 -17.30
N SER A 135 -18.96 -2.78 -18.21
CA SER A 135 -19.28 -4.15 -18.66
C SER A 135 -18.07 -4.71 -19.38
N CYS A 136 -17.77 -6.02 -19.23
CA CYS A 136 -16.60 -6.64 -19.89
C CYS A 136 -16.58 -6.29 -21.39
N ALA A 137 -17.68 -6.54 -22.11
CA ALA A 137 -17.95 -6.18 -23.53
C ALA A 137 -17.69 -4.73 -24.00
N THR A 138 -17.21 -3.81 -23.16
CA THR A 138 -17.07 -2.38 -23.47
C THR A 138 -15.76 -2.07 -24.20
N VAL A 139 -15.86 -1.72 -25.48
CA VAL A 139 -14.70 -1.26 -26.27
C VAL A 139 -14.37 0.21 -25.96
N ASN A 140 -13.60 0.45 -24.90
CA ASN A 140 -13.12 1.79 -24.52
C ASN A 140 -11.58 1.87 -24.36
N GLY A 141 -10.87 0.74 -24.52
CA GLY A 141 -9.43 0.63 -24.36
C GLY A 141 -8.95 0.63 -22.91
N LEU A 142 -9.85 0.46 -21.93
CA LEU A 142 -9.57 0.46 -20.50
C LEU A 142 -9.89 -0.90 -19.91
N ALA A 143 -8.88 -1.56 -19.36
CA ALA A 143 -9.06 -2.84 -18.71
C ALA A 143 -9.81 -2.63 -17.38
N SER A 144 -10.84 -3.44 -17.17
CA SER A 144 -11.67 -3.51 -15.98
C SER A 144 -11.21 -4.63 -15.06
N SER A 145 -11.25 -4.37 -13.74
CA SER A 145 -11.01 -5.43 -12.78
C SER A 145 -12.12 -6.50 -12.86
N ARG A 146 -11.71 -7.76 -12.74
CA ARG A 146 -12.49 -9.01 -12.87
C ARG A 146 -12.88 -9.42 -14.28
N CYS A 147 -13.03 -8.49 -15.24
CA CYS A 147 -13.18 -8.84 -16.65
C CYS A 147 -11.83 -9.26 -17.23
N ASP A 148 -10.82 -8.40 -17.08
CA ASP A 148 -9.57 -8.53 -17.85
C ASP A 148 -8.39 -8.86 -16.93
N PHE A 149 -8.47 -8.43 -15.67
CA PHE A 149 -7.45 -8.77 -14.66
C PHE A 149 -8.02 -8.81 -13.24
N THR A 150 -7.34 -9.51 -12.35
CA THR A 150 -7.63 -9.45 -10.91
C THR A 150 -6.79 -8.35 -10.27
N THR A 151 -7.42 -7.46 -9.50
CA THR A 151 -6.72 -6.39 -8.78
C THR A 151 -5.62 -6.99 -7.88
N ALA A 152 -4.38 -6.62 -8.14
CA ALA A 152 -3.24 -7.01 -7.35
C ALA A 152 -2.89 -5.86 -6.41
N VAL A 153 -2.92 -6.13 -5.10
CA VAL A 153 -2.58 -5.17 -4.06
C VAL A 153 -1.79 -5.87 -2.97
N GLY A 154 -0.75 -5.22 -2.47
CA GLY A 154 0.05 -5.78 -1.39
C GLY A 154 1.27 -4.95 -1.05
N THR A 155 2.10 -5.49 -0.16
CA THR A 155 3.34 -4.87 0.29
C THR A 155 4.51 -5.78 -0.04
N LEU A 156 5.46 -5.29 -0.83
CA LEU A 156 6.75 -5.93 -1.01
C LEU A 156 7.65 -5.59 0.18
N LYS A 157 8.31 -6.61 0.73
CA LYS A 157 9.23 -6.48 1.87
C LYS A 157 10.63 -6.87 1.43
N PHE A 158 11.52 -5.89 1.30
CA PHE A 158 12.92 -6.10 1.01
C PHE A 158 13.69 -6.26 2.32
N ALA A 159 14.34 -7.39 2.51
CA ALA A 159 15.35 -7.54 3.56
C ALA A 159 16.63 -6.76 3.19
N ALA A 160 17.53 -6.61 4.17
CA ALA A 160 18.85 -6.03 3.92
C ALA A 160 19.58 -6.83 2.82
N GLY A 161 20.13 -6.12 1.84
CA GLY A 161 20.85 -6.67 0.68
C GLY A 161 19.96 -7.14 -0.47
N GLU A 162 18.63 -7.17 -0.31
CA GLU A 162 17.74 -7.56 -1.41
C GLU A 162 17.55 -6.42 -2.41
N THR A 163 17.78 -6.70 -3.69
CA THR A 163 17.77 -5.71 -4.78
C THR A 163 16.59 -5.86 -5.73
N GLN A 164 15.79 -6.93 -5.61
CA GLN A 164 14.61 -7.13 -6.44
C GLN A 164 13.54 -7.95 -5.71
N LYS A 165 12.28 -7.59 -5.93
CA LYS A 165 11.11 -8.40 -5.59
C LYS A 165 10.15 -8.43 -6.77
N THR A 166 9.27 -9.42 -6.78
CA THR A 166 8.22 -9.54 -7.78
C THR A 166 6.86 -9.69 -7.13
N PHE A 167 5.83 -9.30 -7.87
CA PHE A 167 4.44 -9.68 -7.60
C PHE A 167 3.78 -10.11 -8.90
N THR A 168 2.65 -10.81 -8.80
CA THR A 168 1.91 -11.32 -9.95
C THR A 168 0.60 -10.57 -10.08
N VAL A 169 0.26 -10.21 -11.31
CA VAL A 169 -1.08 -9.75 -11.70
C VAL A 169 -1.73 -10.88 -12.49
N LEU A 170 -2.88 -11.35 -12.03
CA LEU A 170 -3.63 -12.38 -12.75
C LEU A 170 -4.44 -11.74 -13.86
N VAL A 171 -4.40 -12.34 -15.04
CA VAL A 171 -5.11 -11.91 -16.24
C VAL A 171 -6.27 -12.85 -16.46
N ASN A 172 -7.45 -12.28 -16.57
CA ASN A 172 -8.66 -12.99 -16.89
C ASN A 172 -8.83 -12.89 -18.41
N GLY A 173 -9.09 -14.01 -19.06
CA GLY A 173 -9.43 -14.00 -20.48
C GLY A 173 -10.93 -14.11 -20.61
N ASP A 174 -11.49 -13.53 -21.66
CA ASP A 174 -12.91 -13.71 -21.94
C ASP A 174 -13.20 -14.05 -23.42
N SER A 175 -14.49 -14.02 -23.80
CA SER A 175 -14.96 -14.37 -25.15
C SER A 175 -15.22 -13.16 -26.03
N TYR A 176 -15.15 -11.96 -25.46
CA TYR A 176 -15.38 -10.72 -26.18
C TYR A 176 -14.12 -10.31 -26.93
N THR A 177 -14.30 -9.52 -27.98
CA THR A 177 -13.20 -8.99 -28.78
C THR A 177 -13.23 -7.49 -28.64
N GLU A 178 -12.43 -6.99 -27.70
CA GLU A 178 -12.46 -5.59 -27.28
C GLU A 178 -11.24 -4.80 -27.78
N GLY A 179 -10.27 -5.51 -28.36
CA GLY A 179 -8.99 -4.94 -28.76
C GLY A 179 -8.06 -4.74 -27.55
N PRO A 180 -6.92 -4.05 -27.73
CA PRO A 180 -5.99 -3.84 -26.64
C PRO A 180 -6.54 -2.89 -25.57
N GLU A 181 -6.38 -3.29 -24.32
CA GLU A 181 -6.87 -2.55 -23.16
C GLU A 181 -5.73 -2.22 -22.21
N VAL A 182 -5.87 -1.15 -21.42
CA VAL A 182 -4.82 -0.72 -20.49
C VAL A 182 -5.31 -0.55 -19.06
N PHE A 183 -4.42 -0.82 -18.11
CA PHE A 183 -4.53 -0.42 -16.71
C PHE A 183 -3.17 0.04 -16.17
N ALA A 184 -3.15 0.66 -15.00
CA ALA A 184 -1.93 1.17 -14.37
C ALA A 184 -1.50 0.32 -13.17
N ILE A 185 -0.20 0.33 -12.90
CA ILE A 185 0.41 -0.14 -11.65
C ILE A 185 0.98 1.08 -10.95
N ASN A 186 0.68 1.24 -9.67
CA ASN A 186 1.20 2.33 -8.84
C ASN A 186 1.93 1.77 -7.62
N LEU A 187 3.14 2.26 -7.37
CA LEU A 187 3.86 2.06 -6.12
C LEU A 187 3.55 3.18 -5.13
N SER A 188 3.44 2.85 -3.85
CA SER A 188 3.14 3.83 -2.78
C SER A 188 3.77 3.43 -1.43
N ASN A 189 3.70 4.35 -0.46
CA ASN A 189 4.11 4.14 0.94
C ASN A 189 5.48 3.45 1.13
N PRO A 190 6.58 3.96 0.54
CA PRO A 190 7.89 3.40 0.80
C PRO A 190 8.26 3.63 2.27
N THR A 191 8.90 2.66 2.91
CA THR A 191 9.37 2.75 4.31
C THR A 191 10.85 2.44 4.44
N GLY A 192 11.43 2.69 5.62
CA GLY A 192 12.84 2.40 5.90
C GLY A 192 13.80 3.35 5.19
N GLY A 193 13.34 4.58 4.87
CA GLY A 193 14.10 5.58 4.13
C GLY A 193 14.14 5.39 2.62
N ALA A 194 13.37 4.43 2.08
CA ALA A 194 13.34 4.18 0.65
C ALA A 194 12.67 5.35 -0.09
N VAL A 195 13.20 5.69 -1.27
CA VAL A 195 12.71 6.80 -2.10
C VAL A 195 12.34 6.27 -3.48
N PHE A 196 11.27 6.79 -4.06
CA PHE A 196 10.89 6.43 -5.43
C PHE A 196 11.80 7.06 -6.47
N THR A 197 12.14 6.26 -7.46
CA THR A 197 12.74 6.73 -8.72
C THR A 197 11.86 6.30 -9.88
N THR A 198 12.11 6.85 -11.07
CA THR A 198 11.29 6.58 -12.25
C THR A 198 11.68 5.24 -12.90
N PRO A 199 10.71 4.40 -13.29
CA PRO A 199 9.26 4.56 -13.13
C PRO A 199 8.74 4.09 -11.76
N SER A 200 7.93 4.90 -11.07
CA SER A 200 7.15 4.48 -9.89
C SER A 200 5.70 4.11 -10.23
N SER A 201 5.31 4.32 -11.48
CA SER A 201 4.07 3.86 -12.09
C SER A 201 4.36 3.24 -13.45
N ALA A 202 3.62 2.20 -13.84
CA ALA A 202 3.73 1.59 -15.16
C ALA A 202 2.36 1.38 -15.79
N MET A 203 2.30 1.40 -17.12
CA MET A 203 1.11 0.95 -17.85
C MET A 203 1.26 -0.51 -18.24
N VAL A 204 0.16 -1.25 -18.16
CA VAL A 204 0.07 -2.62 -18.68
C VAL A 204 -0.94 -2.62 -19.80
N THR A 205 -0.56 -3.17 -20.94
CA THR A 205 -1.47 -3.44 -22.06
C THR A 205 -1.84 -4.91 -22.09
N ILE A 206 -3.11 -5.21 -21.90
CA ILE A 206 -3.69 -6.52 -22.16
C ILE A 206 -4.06 -6.58 -23.64
N THR A 207 -3.55 -7.58 -24.35
CA THR A 207 -3.93 -7.83 -25.75
C THR A 207 -4.89 -8.99 -25.79
N ASP A 208 -6.00 -8.77 -26.48
CA ASP A 208 -7.04 -9.74 -26.78
C ASP A 208 -6.47 -11.13 -27.17
N GLY A 209 -7.10 -12.16 -26.64
CA GLY A 209 -6.80 -13.55 -26.96
C GLY A 209 -7.23 -13.95 -28.38
N PRO A 210 -7.03 -15.22 -28.76
CA PRO A 210 -7.75 -15.75 -29.91
C PRO A 210 -9.25 -15.73 -29.62
N THR A 211 -10.05 -15.22 -30.57
CA THR A 211 -11.51 -15.15 -30.44
C THR A 211 -12.08 -16.52 -30.06
N GLY A 212 -12.70 -16.60 -28.88
CA GLY A 212 -13.37 -17.81 -28.41
C GLY A 212 -14.65 -18.11 -29.21
N PRO A 213 -15.20 -19.34 -29.12
CA PRO A 213 -16.56 -19.59 -29.59
C PRO A 213 -17.55 -18.69 -28.82
N PRO A 214 -18.72 -18.34 -29.39
CA PRO A 214 -19.69 -17.42 -28.79
C PRO A 214 -20.42 -17.97 -27.53
N ALA A 215 -19.86 -19.00 -26.89
CA ALA A 215 -20.38 -19.59 -25.67
C ALA A 215 -19.86 -18.82 -24.45
N ASN A 216 -20.67 -18.77 -23.39
CA ASN A 216 -20.24 -18.21 -22.12
C ASN A 216 -19.09 -19.07 -21.57
N LEU A 217 -17.91 -18.47 -21.37
CA LEU A 217 -16.73 -19.21 -20.91
C LEU A 217 -16.91 -19.83 -19.52
N ILE A 218 -17.79 -19.29 -18.68
CA ILE A 218 -18.13 -19.92 -17.40
C ILE A 218 -18.74 -21.32 -17.56
N ASP A 219 -19.20 -21.66 -18.77
CA ASP A 219 -19.68 -22.99 -19.08
C ASP A 219 -18.58 -24.02 -19.31
N ASP A 220 -17.35 -23.59 -19.60
CA ASP A 220 -16.20 -24.46 -19.62
C ASP A 220 -15.76 -24.82 -18.19
N ALA A 221 -15.59 -26.12 -17.92
CA ALA A 221 -15.25 -26.59 -16.58
C ALA A 221 -13.87 -26.10 -16.13
N ARG A 222 -12.90 -25.98 -17.05
CA ARG A 222 -11.56 -25.49 -16.71
C ARG A 222 -11.56 -24.01 -16.41
N PHE A 223 -12.28 -23.21 -17.18
CA PHE A 223 -12.48 -21.79 -16.92
C PHE A 223 -13.18 -21.57 -15.57
N PHE A 224 -14.27 -22.29 -15.31
CA PHE A 224 -15.01 -22.22 -14.04
C PHE A 224 -14.11 -22.48 -12.83
N VAL A 225 -13.28 -23.52 -12.90
CA VAL A 225 -12.33 -23.84 -11.82
C VAL A 225 -11.27 -22.76 -11.71
N ARG A 226 -10.67 -22.31 -12.82
CA ARG A 226 -9.64 -21.27 -12.81
C ARG A 226 -10.15 -19.98 -12.17
N GLN A 227 -11.39 -19.59 -12.44
CA GLN A 227 -12.01 -18.42 -11.85
C GLN A 227 -12.11 -18.51 -10.31
N HIS A 228 -12.35 -19.70 -9.74
CA HIS A 228 -12.30 -19.88 -8.29
C HIS A 228 -10.91 -19.59 -7.72
N TYR A 229 -9.86 -20.08 -8.38
CA TYR A 229 -8.49 -19.82 -7.94
C TYR A 229 -8.13 -18.34 -7.98
N HIS A 230 -8.54 -17.63 -9.03
CA HIS A 230 -8.32 -16.19 -9.15
C HIS A 230 -9.08 -15.41 -8.05
N ASP A 231 -10.38 -15.65 -7.91
CA ASP A 231 -11.24 -14.88 -7.00
C ASP A 231 -10.94 -15.15 -5.52
N PHE A 232 -10.53 -16.37 -5.17
CA PHE A 232 -10.48 -16.82 -3.79
C PHE A 232 -9.08 -17.14 -3.26
N LEU A 233 -8.15 -17.51 -4.14
CA LEU A 233 -6.78 -17.85 -3.75
C LEU A 233 -5.74 -16.89 -4.31
N ASN A 234 -6.13 -15.96 -5.19
CA ASN A 234 -5.25 -15.00 -5.85
C ASN A 234 -4.00 -15.66 -6.46
N ARG A 235 -4.20 -16.79 -7.15
CA ARG A 235 -3.15 -17.51 -7.90
C ARG A 235 -3.74 -18.27 -9.09
N GLU A 236 -2.89 -18.71 -10.02
CA GLU A 236 -3.24 -19.74 -11.00
C GLU A 236 -3.37 -21.11 -10.32
N PRO A 237 -4.26 -22.00 -10.82
CA PRO A 237 -4.33 -23.37 -10.33
C PRO A 237 -3.06 -24.13 -10.69
N ASP A 238 -2.60 -24.97 -9.76
CA ASP A 238 -1.58 -25.96 -10.08
C ASP A 238 -2.20 -27.07 -10.95
N PRO A 239 -1.42 -27.76 -11.81
CA PRO A 239 -1.95 -28.75 -12.74
C PRO A 239 -2.81 -29.83 -12.07
N SER A 240 -2.38 -30.34 -10.91
CA SER A 240 -3.12 -31.36 -10.16
C SER A 240 -4.45 -30.88 -9.62
N GLY A 241 -4.49 -29.70 -8.99
CA GLY A 241 -5.71 -29.10 -8.49
C GLY A 241 -6.67 -28.75 -9.63
N TRP A 242 -6.14 -28.22 -10.73
CA TRP A 242 -6.95 -27.87 -11.91
C TRP A 242 -7.66 -29.10 -12.47
N ASP A 243 -6.93 -30.19 -12.71
CA ASP A 243 -7.50 -31.43 -13.24
C ASP A 243 -8.46 -32.08 -12.24
N PHE A 244 -8.15 -32.08 -10.94
CA PHE A 244 -9.01 -32.66 -9.91
C PHE A 244 -10.40 -32.01 -9.88
N TRP A 245 -10.47 -30.69 -9.78
CA TRP A 245 -11.76 -29.98 -9.72
C TRP A 245 -12.49 -30.01 -11.06
N THR A 246 -11.77 -29.94 -12.18
CA THR A 246 -12.36 -30.03 -13.53
C THR A 246 -12.99 -31.40 -13.75
N ASN A 247 -12.31 -32.48 -13.33
CA ASN A 247 -12.83 -33.83 -13.49
C ASN A 247 -14.06 -34.08 -12.62
N ASN A 248 -14.19 -33.45 -11.44
CA ASN A 248 -15.41 -33.53 -10.64
C ASN A 248 -16.63 -32.95 -11.38
N ILE A 249 -16.44 -31.85 -12.12
CA ILE A 249 -17.49 -31.25 -12.95
C ILE A 249 -17.84 -32.16 -14.13
N ASN A 250 -16.82 -32.69 -14.81
CA ASN A 250 -16.99 -33.49 -16.03
C ASN A 250 -17.50 -34.91 -15.77
N ASN A 251 -17.37 -35.42 -14.55
CA ASN A 251 -17.79 -36.77 -14.17
C ASN A 251 -19.29 -36.84 -13.87
N CYS A 252 -20.13 -36.65 -14.89
CA CYS A 252 -21.58 -36.83 -14.78
C CYS A 252 -22.23 -37.25 -16.10
N THR A 253 -23.40 -37.90 -16.05
CA THR A 253 -24.15 -38.34 -17.24
C THR A 253 -25.67 -38.34 -16.99
N PRO A 254 -26.51 -37.85 -17.93
CA PRO A 254 -26.15 -37.24 -19.20
C PRO A 254 -25.82 -35.74 -19.06
N GLN A 255 -24.74 -35.30 -19.69
CA GLN A 255 -24.49 -33.88 -19.91
C GLN A 255 -25.47 -33.34 -20.98
N PRO A 256 -25.94 -32.08 -20.87
CA PRO A 256 -25.55 -31.05 -19.90
C PRO A 256 -26.38 -31.04 -18.59
N SER A 257 -27.40 -31.90 -18.46
CA SER A 257 -28.39 -31.82 -17.37
C SER A 257 -27.83 -31.99 -15.95
N CYS A 258 -26.67 -32.64 -15.81
CA CYS A 258 -26.00 -32.88 -14.53
C CYS A 258 -24.86 -31.90 -14.21
N THR A 259 -24.44 -31.08 -15.18
CA THR A 259 -23.25 -30.21 -15.04
C THR A 259 -23.46 -29.12 -14.01
N GLU A 260 -24.66 -28.54 -13.95
CA GLU A 260 -25.00 -27.50 -12.97
C GLU A 260 -24.87 -28.01 -11.53
N LEU A 261 -25.43 -29.21 -11.24
CA LEU A 261 -25.31 -29.84 -9.94
C LEU A 261 -23.85 -30.13 -9.58
N GLN A 262 -23.04 -30.59 -10.54
CA GLN A 262 -21.62 -30.84 -10.28
C GLN A 262 -20.81 -29.57 -10.05
N ARG A 263 -21.14 -28.46 -10.71
CA ARG A 263 -20.53 -27.15 -10.41
C ARG A 263 -20.83 -26.74 -8.97
N ILE A 264 -22.10 -26.85 -8.54
CA ILE A 264 -22.50 -26.55 -7.16
C ILE A 264 -21.72 -27.41 -6.16
N ASN A 265 -21.65 -28.73 -6.40
CA ASN A 265 -20.93 -29.65 -5.51
C ASN A 265 -19.42 -29.36 -5.51
N THR A 266 -18.84 -29.04 -6.66
CA THR A 266 -17.42 -28.72 -6.82
C THR A 266 -17.07 -27.44 -6.07
N SER A 267 -17.86 -26.38 -6.22
CA SER A 267 -17.69 -25.14 -5.45
C SER A 267 -17.84 -25.38 -3.95
N ALA A 268 -18.86 -26.14 -3.53
CA ALA A 268 -19.05 -26.48 -2.11
C ALA A 268 -17.83 -27.22 -1.54
N ALA A 269 -17.30 -28.21 -2.27
CA ALA A 269 -16.11 -28.94 -1.85
C ALA A 269 -14.84 -28.06 -1.87
N TYR A 270 -14.70 -27.16 -2.85
CA TYR A 270 -13.60 -26.21 -2.94
C TYR A 270 -13.55 -25.29 -1.72
N PHE A 271 -14.69 -24.73 -1.32
CA PHE A 271 -14.79 -23.87 -0.13
C PHE A 271 -14.59 -24.63 1.18
N LEU A 272 -14.76 -25.95 1.20
CA LEU A 272 -14.44 -26.79 2.35
C LEU A 272 -12.98 -27.29 2.35
N SER A 273 -12.23 -27.04 1.28
CA SER A 273 -10.83 -27.47 1.18
C SER A 273 -9.94 -26.78 2.22
N ILE A 274 -8.93 -27.49 2.72
CA ILE A 274 -7.98 -26.96 3.70
C ILE A 274 -7.29 -25.71 3.17
N GLU A 275 -6.93 -25.70 1.89
CA GLU A 275 -6.28 -24.56 1.25
C GLU A 275 -7.17 -23.31 1.37
N PHE A 276 -8.41 -23.37 0.86
CA PHE A 276 -9.32 -22.23 0.96
C PHE A 276 -9.56 -21.82 2.43
N GLN A 277 -9.73 -22.78 3.34
CA GLN A 277 -9.92 -22.50 4.76
C GLN A 277 -8.73 -21.76 5.41
N GLN A 278 -7.51 -21.94 4.90
CA GLN A 278 -6.31 -21.30 5.41
C GLN A 278 -5.96 -19.98 4.73
N THR A 279 -6.23 -19.83 3.43
CA THR A 279 -5.76 -18.68 2.63
C THR A 279 -6.88 -17.77 2.12
N GLY A 280 -8.03 -18.33 1.72
CA GLY A 280 -9.17 -17.58 1.17
C GLY A 280 -10.27 -17.26 2.18
N TYR A 281 -10.33 -17.97 3.31
CA TYR A 281 -11.44 -17.90 4.27
C TYR A 281 -11.61 -16.55 4.97
N LEU A 282 -10.55 -15.72 5.00
CA LEU A 282 -10.64 -14.35 5.50
C LEU A 282 -11.64 -13.52 4.69
N VAL A 283 -11.68 -13.71 3.37
CA VAL A 283 -12.61 -13.01 2.47
C VAL A 283 -14.05 -13.41 2.80
N GLU A 284 -14.35 -14.69 3.00
CA GLU A 284 -15.67 -15.20 3.42
C GLU A 284 -16.11 -14.60 4.76
N ARG A 285 -15.21 -14.50 5.74
CA ARG A 285 -15.48 -13.86 7.03
C ARG A 285 -15.68 -12.35 6.90
N LEU A 286 -14.96 -11.69 5.99
CA LEU A 286 -15.14 -10.26 5.71
C LEU A 286 -16.46 -10.00 4.98
N TYR A 287 -16.88 -10.86 4.05
CA TYR A 287 -18.20 -10.78 3.41
C TYR A 287 -19.35 -10.95 4.42
N LYS A 288 -19.24 -11.92 5.34
CA LYS A 288 -20.21 -12.09 6.44
C LYS A 288 -20.26 -10.89 7.40
N THR A 289 -19.18 -10.12 7.55
CA THR A 289 -19.13 -8.96 8.46
C THR A 289 -19.35 -7.61 7.76
N ALA A 290 -19.04 -7.47 6.47
CA ALA A 290 -19.13 -6.23 5.70
C ALA A 290 -20.49 -6.02 5.02
N TYR A 291 -21.24 -7.08 4.69
CA TYR A 291 -22.56 -6.98 4.06
C TYR A 291 -23.71 -7.35 5.00
N GLY A 292 -23.75 -6.70 6.17
CA GLY A 292 -24.93 -6.66 7.03
C GLY A 292 -25.90 -5.53 6.62
N ASN A 293 -26.98 -5.91 5.93
CA ASN A 293 -28.27 -5.23 5.71
C ASN A 293 -28.36 -4.14 4.62
N ALA A 294 -28.85 -4.52 3.43
CA ALA A 294 -29.49 -3.61 2.48
C ALA A 294 -30.97 -4.02 2.29
N SER A 295 -31.89 -3.06 2.40
CA SER A 295 -33.30 -3.23 2.02
C SER A 295 -33.48 -2.84 0.56
N GLY A 296 -33.87 -3.79 -0.28
CA GLY A 296 -34.17 -3.55 -1.70
C GLY A 296 -35.47 -4.21 -2.10
N ALA A 297 -36.18 -3.61 -3.07
CA ALA A 297 -37.30 -4.26 -3.71
C ALA A 297 -36.77 -5.27 -4.75
N SER A 298 -37.14 -6.53 -4.62
CA SER A 298 -36.83 -7.57 -5.61
C SER A 298 -37.53 -7.24 -6.94
N THR A 299 -36.83 -7.45 -8.06
CA THR A 299 -37.40 -7.39 -9.42
C THR A 299 -38.30 -8.59 -9.72
N LEU A 300 -38.24 -9.64 -8.89
CA LEU A 300 -39.19 -10.74 -8.84
C LEU A 300 -40.23 -10.39 -7.76
N GLY A 301 -41.43 -9.99 -8.18
CA GLY A 301 -42.40 -9.25 -7.36
C GLY A 301 -42.66 -9.78 -5.94
N GLY A 302 -42.81 -8.84 -5.00
CA GLY A 302 -43.19 -9.05 -3.60
C GLY A 302 -42.14 -8.55 -2.61
N ALA A 303 -42.56 -7.74 -1.63
CA ALA A 303 -41.67 -7.27 -0.56
C ALA A 303 -41.39 -8.40 0.44
N HIS A 304 -40.12 -8.67 0.72
CA HIS A 304 -39.69 -9.61 1.76
C HIS A 304 -38.56 -8.99 2.60
N GLN A 305 -38.57 -9.25 3.91
CA GLN A 305 -37.51 -8.85 4.83
C GLN A 305 -36.57 -10.02 5.10
N LEU A 306 -35.27 -9.80 4.94
CA LEU A 306 -34.22 -10.71 5.40
C LEU A 306 -33.55 -10.10 6.64
N ALA A 307 -33.47 -10.88 7.72
CA ALA A 307 -32.95 -10.41 9.00
C ALA A 307 -31.48 -10.83 9.20
N VAL A 308 -30.58 -9.86 9.38
CA VAL A 308 -29.19 -10.07 9.83
C VAL A 308 -28.74 -8.88 10.73
N PRO A 309 -27.78 -9.04 11.67
CA PRO A 309 -27.45 -8.02 12.67
C PRO A 309 -26.50 -6.93 12.14
N MET A 310 -26.73 -5.65 12.53
CA MET A 310 -25.83 -4.52 12.22
C MET A 310 -24.77 -4.29 13.30
N TRP A 311 -23.56 -3.89 12.89
CA TRP A 311 -22.60 -3.21 13.77
C TRP A 311 -22.33 -1.79 13.26
N ARG A 312 -22.48 -0.78 14.13
CA ARG A 312 -22.02 0.60 13.87
C ARG A 312 -20.58 0.71 14.35
N SER A 313 -19.62 0.96 13.46
CA SER A 313 -18.30 1.38 13.92
C SER A 313 -18.38 2.81 14.46
N ARG A 314 -18.05 2.98 15.75
CA ARG A 314 -17.53 4.25 16.24
C ARG A 314 -16.01 4.14 16.21
N GLN A 315 -15.40 5.11 15.56
CA GLN A 315 -13.96 5.34 15.47
C GLN A 315 -13.25 5.24 16.82
N SER A 316 -12.02 4.72 16.74
CA SER A 316 -10.86 5.06 17.57
C SER A 316 -10.85 4.61 19.02
N SER A 317 -10.06 3.58 19.31
CA SER A 317 -8.95 3.62 20.29
C SER A 317 -8.38 2.21 20.47
N CYS A 318 -7.36 1.89 19.67
CA CYS A 318 -6.41 0.87 20.05
C CYS A 318 -5.51 1.49 21.13
N ASN A 319 -5.81 1.28 22.41
CA ASN A 319 -4.83 1.48 23.49
C ASN A 319 -5.27 0.79 24.78
N ALA A 320 -4.44 -0.14 25.27
CA ALA A 320 -3.91 -0.09 26.63
C ALA A 320 -3.07 -1.35 26.92
N ARG A 321 -1.74 -1.19 26.91
CA ARG A 321 -0.88 -1.92 27.85
C ARG A 321 -1.21 -1.44 29.27
N GLY A 322 -1.13 -2.37 30.24
CA GLY A 322 -0.47 -2.08 31.51
C GLY A 322 -1.32 -1.96 32.78
N SER A 323 -1.10 -2.94 33.67
CA SER A 323 -0.82 -2.75 35.10
C SER A 323 -1.95 -2.54 36.12
N GLN A 324 -2.02 -3.52 37.03
CA GLN A 324 -2.39 -3.46 38.46
C GLN A 324 -3.83 -3.11 38.89
N ARG A 325 -4.51 -4.08 39.52
CA ARG A 325 -4.68 -4.15 41.00
C ARG A 325 -5.55 -5.34 41.45
N ARG A 326 -4.96 -6.14 42.34
CA ARG A 326 -5.49 -6.78 43.57
C ARG A 326 -6.98 -7.22 43.63
N THR A 327 -7.14 -8.51 43.91
CA THR A 327 -8.18 -9.19 44.75
C THR A 327 -8.56 -8.38 46.02
N PRO A 328 -9.67 -8.67 46.77
CA PRO A 328 -10.24 -10.01 47.01
C PRO A 328 -11.78 -10.12 47.28
N ARG A 329 -12.17 -11.38 47.58
CA ARG A 329 -13.39 -11.90 48.24
C ARG A 329 -14.52 -12.31 47.28
N ARG A 330 -15.12 -13.50 47.40
CA ARG A 330 -15.19 -14.51 48.48
C ARG A 330 -15.09 -15.90 47.89
#